data_AF-G0U883-F1
#
_entry.id   AF-G0U883-F1
#
_cell.length_a   1.000
_cell.length_b   1.000
_cell.length_c   1.000
_cell.angle_alpha   90.00
_cell.angle_beta   90.00
_cell.angle_gamma   90.00
#
_symmetry.space_group_name_H-M   'P 1'
#
loop_
_entity.id
_entity.type
_entity.pdbx_description
1 polymer ?
#
loop_
_entity_poly.entity_id
_entity_poly.type
_entity_poly.pdbx_seq_one_letter_code
_entity_poly.pdbx_strand_id
1 'polypeptide(L)'
;METTKPSLSAVVFCGPSGAGKSTLIGRLLKNYPNRLGYSVSHTTRAPREGEVNGREYFFVDREQMLQLERDGKFLEMCTVHGNMYGTTIDAVKQVREQGKICVVDIDVKGAKKLREGSALKDMFYIFVTAPSLDVLRDRIQKRGADSEEVLQRRLNTAVEEFRFLEGNAGFFTHVITNDDLEQAYKEVLEVLEKELERCGMEKLQKY
;
A
#
# COMPACT_ATOMS: atom_id res chain seq x y z
N MET A 1 -17.41 15.89 -26.81
CA MET A 1 -17.51 14.44 -26.56
C MET A 1 -16.53 14.12 -25.45
N GLU A 2 -16.98 14.18 -24.19
CA GLU A 2 -16.17 13.75 -23.06
C GLU A 2 -16.11 12.23 -23.07
N THR A 3 -14.96 11.67 -23.41
CA THR A 3 -14.69 10.26 -23.22
C THR A 3 -14.63 10.02 -21.70
N THR A 4 -15.70 9.45 -21.16
CA THR A 4 -15.77 8.96 -19.79
C THR A 4 -14.68 7.90 -19.60
N LYS A 5 -13.51 8.29 -19.08
CA LYS A 5 -12.48 7.35 -18.63
C LYS A 5 -12.96 6.73 -17.32
N PRO A 6 -13.23 5.41 -17.23
CA PRO A 6 -13.14 4.72 -15.96
C PRO A 6 -11.68 4.26 -15.88
N SER A 7 -10.78 5.13 -15.42
CA SER A 7 -9.37 4.75 -15.28
C SER A 7 -9.10 4.58 -13.79
N LEU A 8 -9.15 3.35 -13.30
CA LEU A 8 -8.78 2.97 -11.93
C LEU A 8 -7.61 3.84 -11.45
N SER A 9 -7.84 4.71 -10.46
CA SER A 9 -6.87 5.74 -10.10
C SER A 9 -5.69 5.17 -9.34
N ALA A 10 -5.96 4.19 -8.47
CA ALA A 10 -4.94 3.51 -7.67
C ALA A 10 -5.39 2.12 -7.23
N VAL A 11 -4.41 1.24 -7.05
CA VAL A 11 -4.50 -0.01 -6.31
C VAL A 11 -3.82 0.20 -4.96
N VAL A 12 -4.59 0.08 -3.89
CA VAL A 12 -4.15 0.30 -2.51
C VAL A 12 -3.98 -1.05 -1.84
N PHE A 13 -2.76 -1.35 -1.41
CA PHE A 13 -2.43 -2.50 -0.60
C PHE A 13 -2.39 -2.09 0.87
N CYS A 14 -3.09 -2.85 1.70
CA CYS A 14 -3.16 -2.66 3.15
C CYS A 14 -2.98 -3.99 3.88
N GLY A 15 -2.75 -3.92 5.18
CA GLY A 15 -2.69 -5.07 6.07
C GLY A 15 -1.39 -5.14 6.86
N PRO A 16 -1.22 -6.18 7.69
CA PRO A 16 -0.20 -6.16 8.72
C PRO A 16 1.23 -6.16 8.22
N SER A 17 2.11 -5.63 9.07
CA SER A 17 3.54 -5.82 8.93
C SER A 17 3.84 -7.32 8.92
N GLY A 18 4.72 -7.78 8.02
CA GLY A 18 4.99 -9.21 7.84
C GLY A 18 4.03 -9.95 6.92
N ALA A 19 2.95 -9.33 6.42
CA ALA A 19 2.02 -9.96 5.47
C ALA A 19 2.62 -10.20 4.07
N GLY A 20 3.77 -9.59 3.73
CA GLY A 20 4.44 -9.76 2.45
C GLY A 20 3.99 -8.81 1.33
N LYS A 21 3.29 -7.73 1.66
CA LYS A 21 2.85 -6.68 0.71
C LYS A 21 3.96 -6.20 -0.22
N SER A 22 5.09 -5.75 0.34
CA SER A 22 6.21 -5.22 -0.44
C SER A 22 6.78 -6.25 -1.43
N THR A 23 6.76 -7.55 -1.07
CA THR A 23 7.19 -8.63 -1.97
C THR A 23 6.22 -8.82 -3.14
N LEU A 24 4.91 -8.84 -2.87
CA LEU A 24 3.87 -8.94 -3.90
C LEU A 24 3.89 -7.73 -4.83
N ILE A 25 3.96 -6.52 -4.25
CA ILE A 25 4.03 -5.25 -4.99
C ILE A 25 5.30 -5.18 -5.83
N GLY A 26 6.46 -5.52 -5.26
CA GLY A 26 7.72 -5.54 -6.01
C GLY A 26 7.67 -6.48 -7.21
N ARG A 27 7.06 -7.66 -7.04
CA ARG A 27 6.86 -8.61 -8.14
C ARG A 27 5.88 -8.09 -9.20
N LEU A 28 4.79 -7.45 -8.80
CA LEU A 28 3.85 -6.81 -9.72
C LEU A 28 4.55 -5.73 -10.56
N LEU A 29 5.26 -4.81 -9.92
CA LEU A 29 5.96 -3.71 -10.59
C LEU A 29 7.05 -4.21 -11.54
N LYS A 30 7.76 -5.29 -11.16
CA LYS A 30 8.76 -5.93 -12.01
C LYS A 30 8.15 -6.57 -13.26
N ASN A 31 6.99 -7.21 -13.13
CA ASN A 31 6.37 -7.95 -14.23
C ASN A 31 5.52 -7.05 -15.15
N TYR A 32 5.06 -5.90 -14.65
CA TYR A 32 4.20 -4.96 -15.39
C TYR A 32 4.68 -3.50 -15.31
N PRO A 33 5.96 -3.20 -15.59
CA PRO A 33 6.56 -1.87 -15.38
C PRO A 33 5.96 -0.78 -16.29
N ASN A 34 5.34 -1.16 -17.40
CA ASN A 34 4.69 -0.26 -18.35
C ASN A 34 3.24 0.06 -17.97
N ARG A 35 2.65 -0.70 -17.04
CA ARG A 35 1.23 -0.57 -16.66
C ARG A 35 1.06 -0.14 -15.21
N LEU A 36 1.99 -0.49 -14.33
CA LEU A 36 1.96 -0.19 -12.90
C LEU A 36 3.13 0.71 -12.53
N GLY A 37 2.90 1.66 -11.63
CA GLY A 37 3.95 2.48 -11.01
C GLY A 37 3.72 2.61 -9.52
N TYR A 38 4.80 2.68 -8.74
CA TYR A 38 4.72 2.78 -7.29
C TYR A 38 4.66 4.24 -6.84
N SER A 39 3.73 4.55 -5.95
CA SER A 39 3.73 5.82 -5.25
C SER A 39 4.74 5.77 -4.11
N VAL A 40 5.86 6.45 -4.27
CA VAL A 40 6.88 6.56 -3.22
C VAL A 40 6.39 7.53 -2.15
N SER A 41 5.93 7.00 -1.01
CA SER A 41 5.47 7.78 0.15
C SER A 41 6.63 8.42 0.91
N HIS A 42 6.33 9.42 1.74
CA HIS A 42 7.29 10.02 2.67
C HIS A 42 7.25 9.32 4.02
N THR A 43 8.40 9.25 4.71
CA THR A 43 8.45 8.78 6.10
C THR A 43 9.52 9.49 6.91
N THR A 44 9.26 9.65 8.21
CA THR A 44 10.26 10.12 9.20
C THR A 44 11.10 9.00 9.80
N ARG A 45 10.83 7.75 9.44
CA ARG A 45 11.64 6.61 9.88
C ARG A 45 13.00 6.67 9.18
N ALA A 46 14.07 6.28 9.86
CA ALA A 46 15.35 6.06 9.20
C ALA A 46 15.27 4.91 8.16
N PRO A 47 15.99 4.99 7.04
CA PRO A 47 16.07 3.89 6.08
C PRO A 47 16.64 2.62 6.73
N ARG A 48 16.11 1.47 6.36
CA ARG A 48 16.71 0.15 6.69
C ARG A 48 17.85 -0.16 5.72
N GLU A 49 18.65 -1.15 6.08
CA GLU A 49 19.70 -1.67 5.20
C GLU A 49 19.12 -2.05 3.83
N GLY A 50 19.74 -1.51 2.77
CA GLY A 50 19.31 -1.70 1.38
C GLY A 50 18.18 -0.79 0.90
N GLU A 51 17.47 -0.06 1.77
CA GLU A 51 16.47 0.95 1.34
C GLU A 51 17.17 2.19 0.77
N VAL A 52 16.62 2.75 -0.30
CA VAL A 52 17.17 3.94 -0.98
C VAL A 52 16.13 5.05 -1.01
N ASN A 53 16.56 6.27 -0.67
CA ASN A 53 15.71 7.45 -0.72
C ASN A 53 15.17 7.68 -2.14
N GLY A 54 13.86 7.86 -2.26
CA GLY A 54 13.17 7.99 -3.54
C GLY A 54 12.84 6.65 -4.24
N ARG A 55 13.18 5.50 -3.64
CA ARG A 55 12.82 4.17 -4.15
C ARG A 55 11.73 3.52 -3.30
N GLU A 56 12.01 3.25 -2.02
CA GLU A 56 11.00 2.72 -1.09
C GLU A 56 10.18 3.84 -0.46
N TYR A 57 10.87 4.87 0.02
CA TYR A 57 10.29 6.07 0.61
C TYR A 57 11.14 7.29 0.30
N PHE A 58 10.55 8.47 0.38
CA PHE A 58 11.27 9.70 0.68
C PHE A 58 11.49 9.78 2.18
N PHE A 59 12.72 9.51 2.62
CA PHE A 59 13.14 9.60 4.01
C PHE A 59 13.43 11.06 4.33
N VAL A 60 12.54 11.67 5.11
CA VAL A 60 12.57 13.10 5.46
C VAL A 60 12.60 13.25 6.97
N ASP A 61 13.07 14.38 7.47
CA ASP A 61 12.95 14.65 8.90
C ASP A 61 11.52 15.08 9.28
N ARG A 62 11.27 15.20 10.59
CA ARG A 62 9.96 15.59 11.12
C ARG A 62 9.56 17.01 10.73
N GLU A 63 10.52 17.93 10.61
CA GLU A 63 10.24 19.32 10.27
C GLU A 63 9.73 19.43 8.83
N GLN A 64 10.42 18.77 7.90
CA GLN A 64 10.01 18.68 6.51
C GLN A 64 8.66 17.98 6.36
N MET A 65 8.41 16.90 7.11
CA MET A 65 7.11 16.21 7.09
C MET A 65 5.96 17.13 7.50
N LEU A 66 6.15 17.90 8.58
CA LEU A 66 5.15 18.87 9.07
C LEU A 66 4.98 20.06 8.12
N GLN A 67 6.03 20.46 7.42
CA GLN A 67 5.94 21.51 6.40
C GLN A 67 5.08 21.05 5.23
N LEU A 68 5.30 19.84 4.72
CA LEU A 68 4.48 19.24 3.65
C LEU A 68 3.01 19.10 4.06
N GLU A 69 2.74 18.79 5.34
CA GLU A 69 1.38 18.77 5.89
C GLU A 69 0.73 20.15 5.88
N ARG A 70 1.42 21.18 6.38
CA ARG A 70 0.93 22.57 6.39
C ARG A 70 0.63 23.08 4.98
N ASP A 71 1.44 22.66 4.02
CA ASP A 71 1.29 23.03 2.61
C ASP A 71 0.21 22.20 1.88
N GLY A 72 -0.52 21.34 2.58
CA GLY A 72 -1.62 20.55 2.03
C GLY A 72 -1.18 19.53 0.97
N LYS A 73 0.05 19.02 1.06
CA LYS A 73 0.64 18.16 0.02
C LYS A 73 0.22 16.69 0.10
N PHE A 74 -0.30 16.25 1.25
CA PHE A 74 -0.65 14.85 1.50
C PHE A 74 -2.09 14.52 1.09
N LEU A 75 -2.25 13.40 0.38
CA LEU A 75 -3.54 12.71 0.22
C LEU A 75 -3.95 12.05 1.54
N GLU A 76 -2.97 11.43 2.20
CA GLU A 76 -3.12 10.86 3.51
C GLU A 76 -1.81 11.01 4.28
N MET A 77 -1.94 11.12 5.60
CA MET A 77 -0.80 11.08 6.51
C MET A 77 -1.22 10.41 7.80
N CYS A 78 -0.38 9.52 8.33
CA CYS A 78 -0.62 8.79 9.57
C CYS A 78 0.67 8.69 10.39
N THR A 79 0.52 8.40 11.69
CA THR A 79 1.64 8.05 12.56
C THR A 79 1.54 6.58 12.94
N VAL A 80 2.58 5.82 12.63
CA VAL A 80 2.65 4.38 12.83
C VAL A 80 3.95 4.06 13.55
N HIS A 81 3.84 3.39 14.71
CA HIS A 81 4.98 3.03 15.56
C HIS A 81 5.92 4.21 15.87
N GLY A 82 5.37 5.41 16.07
CA GLY A 82 6.14 6.62 16.41
C GLY A 82 6.77 7.34 15.21
N ASN A 83 6.63 6.83 13.99
CA ASN A 83 7.08 7.50 12.77
C ASN A 83 5.89 8.00 11.96
N MET A 84 6.07 9.12 11.27
CA MET A 84 5.07 9.65 10.35
C MET A 84 5.26 9.01 8.98
N TYR A 85 4.14 8.76 8.30
CA TYR A 85 4.08 8.27 6.93
C TYR A 85 3.03 9.08 6.19
N GLY A 86 3.25 9.34 4.91
CA GLY A 86 2.25 10.04 4.11
C GLY A 86 2.49 9.95 2.61
N THR A 87 1.41 9.83 1.89
CA THR A 87 1.39 9.76 0.43
C THR A 87 0.99 11.12 -0.14
N THR A 88 1.86 11.74 -0.93
CA THR A 88 1.57 13.06 -1.50
C THR A 88 0.69 12.98 -2.74
N ILE A 89 -0.04 14.06 -3.02
CA ILE A 89 -0.82 14.23 -4.25
C ILE A 89 0.09 14.08 -5.46
N ASP A 90 1.27 14.69 -5.40
CA ASP A 90 2.25 14.68 -6.49
C ASP A 90 2.80 13.27 -6.75
N ALA A 91 3.03 12.45 -5.72
CA ALA A 91 3.52 11.07 -5.90
C ALA A 91 2.54 10.22 -6.73
N VAL A 92 1.24 10.33 -6.45
CA VAL A 92 0.21 9.64 -7.23
C VAL A 92 0.07 10.26 -8.63
N LYS A 93 0.09 11.58 -8.73
CA LYS A 93 -0.05 12.31 -9.99
C LYS A 93 1.06 11.95 -10.98
N GLN A 94 2.32 11.90 -10.54
CA GLN A 94 3.47 11.54 -11.39
C GLN A 94 3.32 10.16 -12.02
N VAL A 95 2.81 9.17 -11.28
CA VAL A 95 2.56 7.83 -11.83
C VAL A 95 1.44 7.86 -12.87
N ARG A 96 0.35 8.58 -12.57
CA ARG A 96 -0.81 8.67 -13.46
C ARG A 96 -0.52 9.43 -14.75
N GLU A 97 0.33 10.46 -14.70
CA GLU A 97 0.78 11.21 -15.89
C GLU A 97 1.61 10.37 -16.85
N GLN A 98 2.23 9.29 -16.37
CA GLN A 98 2.88 8.28 -17.21
C GLN A 98 1.90 7.29 -17.85
N GLY A 99 0.59 7.46 -17.64
CA GLY A 99 -0.44 6.52 -18.12
C GLY A 99 -0.49 5.20 -17.35
N LYS A 100 0.17 5.12 -16.18
CA LYS A 100 0.24 3.91 -15.35
C LYS A 100 -0.82 3.95 -14.24
N ILE A 101 -1.21 2.77 -13.79
CA ILE A 101 -2.03 2.60 -12.57
C ILE A 101 -1.12 2.74 -11.37
N CYS A 102 -1.51 3.61 -10.44
CA CYS A 102 -0.73 3.87 -9.24
C CYS A 102 -0.89 2.74 -8.22
N VAL A 103 0.21 2.22 -7.69
CA VAL A 103 0.23 1.25 -6.59
C VAL A 103 0.63 1.98 -5.32
N VAL A 104 -0.16 1.82 -4.25
CA VAL A 104 0.02 2.49 -2.96
C VAL A 104 0.10 1.43 -1.86
N ASP A 105 1.10 1.50 -0.99
CA ASP A 105 1.27 0.62 0.19
C ASP A 105 1.11 1.46 1.46
N ILE A 106 -0.04 1.33 2.14
CA ILE A 106 -0.41 2.14 3.31
C ILE A 106 -1.08 1.29 4.39
N ASP A 107 -1.05 1.78 5.63
CA ASP A 107 -1.78 1.15 6.73
C ASP A 107 -3.30 1.40 6.61
N VAL A 108 -4.07 0.74 7.49
CA VAL A 108 -5.52 0.88 7.52
C VAL A 108 -5.97 2.32 7.83
N LYS A 109 -5.20 3.08 8.62
CA LYS A 109 -5.52 4.47 8.97
C LYS A 109 -5.39 5.39 7.75
N GLY A 110 -4.30 5.24 7.00
CA GLY A 110 -4.06 5.92 5.74
C GLY A 110 -5.11 5.54 4.70
N ALA A 111 -5.45 4.25 4.59
CA ALA A 111 -6.48 3.78 3.67
C ALA A 111 -7.86 4.39 3.97
N LYS A 112 -8.23 4.49 5.26
CA LYS A 112 -9.46 5.14 5.69
C LYS A 112 -9.48 6.62 5.27
N LYS A 113 -8.41 7.36 5.56
CA LYS A 113 -8.27 8.76 5.15
C LYS A 113 -8.34 8.94 3.64
N LEU A 114 -7.66 8.06 2.91
CA LEU A 114 -7.64 8.10 1.45
C LEU A 114 -9.03 7.85 0.86
N ARG A 115 -9.81 6.93 1.43
CA ARG A 115 -11.20 6.64 1.03
C ARG A 115 -12.16 7.78 1.38
N GLU A 116 -11.98 8.43 2.52
CA GLU A 116 -12.77 9.59 2.93
C GLU A 116 -12.47 10.83 2.07
N GLY A 117 -11.25 10.90 1.49
CA GLY A 117 -10.83 11.94 0.58
C GLY A 117 -11.53 11.87 -0.80
N SER A 118 -11.68 13.03 -1.45
CA SER A 118 -12.31 13.16 -2.77
C SER A 118 -11.31 13.26 -3.94
N ALA A 119 -10.00 13.24 -3.63
CA ALA A 119 -8.94 13.51 -4.60
C ALA A 119 -8.76 12.39 -5.66
N LEU A 120 -9.09 11.14 -5.30
CA LEU A 120 -9.01 9.99 -6.20
C LEU A 120 -10.39 9.33 -6.30
N LYS A 121 -10.81 9.03 -7.54
CA LYS A 121 -12.03 8.26 -7.83
C LYS A 121 -11.64 6.85 -8.26
N ASP A 122 -12.51 5.88 -8.02
CA ASP A 122 -12.30 4.49 -8.44
C ASP A 122 -10.95 3.93 -7.96
N MET A 123 -10.90 3.58 -6.67
CA MET A 123 -9.74 3.00 -6.01
C MET A 123 -10.03 1.55 -5.64
N PHE A 124 -9.06 0.68 -5.86
CA PHE A 124 -9.15 -0.74 -5.55
C PHE A 124 -8.37 -1.06 -4.30
N TYR A 125 -9.04 -1.57 -3.26
CA TYR A 125 -8.43 -1.80 -1.95
C TYR A 125 -8.26 -3.29 -1.69
N ILE A 126 -7.01 -3.74 -1.54
CA ILE A 126 -6.64 -5.12 -1.27
C ILE A 126 -6.05 -5.19 0.13
N PHE A 127 -6.64 -6.01 1.01
CA PHE A 127 -6.03 -6.35 2.29
C PHE A 127 -5.20 -7.63 2.14
N VAL A 128 -3.91 -7.56 2.42
CA VAL A 128 -3.01 -8.73 2.42
C VAL A 128 -2.70 -9.11 3.86
N THR A 129 -2.92 -10.37 4.20
CA THR A 129 -2.63 -10.94 5.52
C THR A 129 -1.75 -12.19 5.43
N ALA A 130 -1.34 -12.75 6.57
CA ALA A 130 -0.81 -14.11 6.66
C ALA A 130 -1.86 -15.04 7.32
N PRO A 131 -1.67 -16.38 7.30
CA PRO A 131 -2.64 -17.34 7.82
C PRO A 131 -2.97 -17.19 9.30
N SER A 132 -2.02 -16.69 10.09
CA SER A 132 -2.20 -16.48 11.52
C SER A 132 -1.30 -15.36 12.05
N LEU A 133 -1.62 -14.89 13.25
CA LEU A 133 -0.80 -13.93 13.99
C LEU A 133 0.58 -14.51 14.32
N ASP A 134 0.68 -15.82 14.57
CA ASP A 134 1.95 -16.51 14.83
C ASP A 134 2.85 -16.48 13.59
N VAL A 135 2.28 -16.71 12.40
CA VAL A 135 3.04 -16.59 11.14
C VAL A 135 3.50 -15.15 10.92
N LEU A 136 2.68 -14.14 11.24
CA LEU A 136 3.10 -12.74 11.19
C LEU A 136 4.26 -12.46 12.15
N ARG A 137 4.18 -12.95 13.39
CA ARG A 137 5.24 -12.83 14.40
C ARG A 137 6.56 -13.39 13.87
N ASP A 138 6.55 -14.63 13.39
CA ASP A 138 7.73 -15.30 12.84
C ASP A 138 8.32 -14.53 11.67
N ARG A 139 7.47 -14.01 10.76
CA ARG A 139 7.92 -13.23 9.59
C ARG A 139 8.50 -11.88 9.99
N ILE A 140 7.93 -11.19 10.98
CA ILE A 140 8.47 -9.92 11.48
C ILE A 140 9.83 -10.16 12.14
N GLN A 141 9.96 -11.18 13.00
CA GLN A 141 11.20 -11.54 13.67
C GLN A 141 12.32 -11.91 12.68
N LYS A 142 11.99 -12.72 11.65
CA LYS A 142 12.97 -13.11 10.61
C LYS A 142 13.47 -11.93 9.77
N ARG A 143 12.71 -10.83 9.68
CA ARG A 143 13.07 -9.66 8.85
C ARG A 143 14.12 -8.75 9.50
N GLY A 144 14.45 -8.93 10.78
CA GLY A 144 15.56 -8.23 11.43
C GLY A 144 15.38 -7.96 12.92
N ALA A 145 16.40 -7.33 13.49
CA ALA A 145 16.59 -7.01 14.92
C ALA A 145 15.67 -5.89 15.45
N ASP A 146 14.37 -5.96 15.16
CA ASP A 146 13.41 -5.16 15.92
C ASP A 146 13.49 -5.58 17.40
N SER A 147 13.51 -4.61 18.32
CA SER A 147 13.42 -4.91 19.75
C SER A 147 12.09 -5.59 20.06
N GLU A 148 12.03 -6.36 21.16
CA GLU A 148 10.78 -7.01 21.58
C GLU A 148 9.63 -6.00 21.70
N GLU A 149 9.90 -4.78 22.16
CA GLU A 149 8.90 -3.71 22.20
C GLU A 149 8.36 -3.33 20.81
N VAL A 150 9.22 -3.24 19.80
CA VAL A 150 8.81 -2.93 18.42
C VAL A 150 8.01 -4.09 17.82
N LEU A 151 8.41 -5.33 18.10
CA LEU A 151 7.66 -6.52 17.70
C LEU A 151 6.25 -6.50 18.29
N GLN A 152 6.13 -6.31 19.61
CA GLN A 152 4.84 -6.24 20.29
C GLN A 152 3.97 -5.10 19.75
N ARG A 153 4.55 -3.91 19.49
CA ARG A 153 3.81 -2.81 18.86
C ARG A 153 3.27 -3.19 17.47
N ARG A 154 4.06 -3.90 16.66
CA ARG A 154 3.63 -4.37 15.32
C ARG A 154 2.53 -5.41 15.39
N LEU A 155 2.62 -6.37 16.32
CA LEU A 155 1.59 -7.37 16.54
C LEU A 155 0.28 -6.75 17.06
N ASN A 156 0.38 -5.78 17.98
CA ASN A 156 -0.80 -5.03 18.44
C ASN A 156 -1.46 -4.28 17.29
N THR A 157 -0.69 -3.64 16.41
CA THR A 157 -1.24 -3.03 15.19
C THR A 157 -1.90 -4.05 14.27
N ALA A 158 -1.32 -5.25 14.09
CA ALA A 158 -1.98 -6.31 13.31
C ALA A 158 -3.35 -6.70 13.88
N VAL A 159 -3.47 -6.80 15.21
CA VAL A 159 -4.75 -7.06 15.90
C VAL A 159 -5.75 -5.92 15.65
N GLU A 160 -5.32 -4.66 15.70
CA GLU A 160 -6.17 -3.51 15.37
C GLU A 160 -6.65 -3.54 13.92
N GLU A 161 -5.77 -3.90 12.99
CA GLU A 161 -6.10 -4.01 11.57
C GLU A 161 -7.08 -5.16 11.29
N PHE A 162 -6.96 -6.29 11.99
CA PHE A 162 -7.95 -7.38 11.92
C PHE A 162 -9.31 -6.97 12.47
N ARG A 163 -9.35 -6.28 13.61
CA ARG A 163 -10.60 -5.72 14.15
C ARG A 163 -11.25 -4.75 13.16
N PHE A 164 -10.44 -3.93 12.49
CA PHE A 164 -10.96 -3.04 11.45
C PHE A 164 -11.53 -3.83 10.27
N LEU A 165 -10.82 -4.86 9.79
CA LEU A 165 -11.28 -5.73 8.72
C LEU A 165 -12.64 -6.38 9.05
N GLU A 166 -12.77 -6.95 10.25
CA GLU A 166 -14.00 -7.58 10.73
C GLU A 166 -15.15 -6.56 10.91
N GLY A 167 -14.85 -5.38 11.46
CA GLY A 167 -15.84 -4.35 11.76
C GLY A 167 -16.27 -3.51 10.55
N ASN A 168 -15.59 -3.60 9.41
CA ASN A 168 -15.83 -2.76 8.23
C ASN A 168 -15.98 -3.62 6.97
N ALA A 169 -17.00 -4.48 6.96
CA ALA A 169 -17.36 -5.29 5.80
C ALA A 169 -17.55 -4.39 4.55
N GLY A 170 -16.91 -4.75 3.44
CA GLY A 170 -16.91 -3.97 2.20
C GLY A 170 -15.90 -2.82 2.17
N PHE A 171 -15.11 -2.61 3.23
CA PHE A 171 -13.99 -1.66 3.13
C PHE A 171 -12.95 -2.17 2.13
N PHE A 172 -12.46 -3.39 2.27
CA PHE A 172 -11.54 -3.95 1.29
C PHE A 172 -12.33 -4.66 0.20
N THR A 173 -11.98 -4.42 -1.06
CA THR A 173 -12.60 -5.10 -2.20
C THR A 173 -12.25 -6.59 -2.20
N HIS A 174 -11.01 -6.91 -1.77
CA HIS A 174 -10.55 -8.29 -1.59
C HIS A 174 -9.63 -8.42 -0.37
N VAL A 175 -9.62 -9.62 0.22
CA VAL A 175 -8.71 -10.04 1.28
C VAL A 175 -7.92 -11.22 0.77
N ILE A 176 -6.59 -11.12 0.79
CA ILE A 176 -5.66 -12.13 0.26
C ILE A 176 -4.82 -12.67 1.40
N THR A 177 -4.86 -13.98 1.60
CA THR A 177 -4.05 -14.66 2.62
C THR A 177 -2.76 -15.16 1.98
N ASN A 178 -1.65 -14.51 2.32
CA ASN A 178 -0.32 -14.87 1.84
C ASN A 178 0.29 -16.01 2.68
N ASP A 179 -0.25 -17.22 2.50
CA ASP A 179 0.37 -18.46 3.00
C ASP A 179 1.53 -18.88 2.08
N ASP A 180 1.19 -19.12 0.82
CA ASP A 180 2.11 -19.38 -0.29
C ASP A 180 2.21 -18.15 -1.19
N LEU A 181 3.44 -17.71 -1.46
CA LEU A 181 3.70 -16.48 -2.23
C LEU A 181 3.23 -16.59 -3.68
N GLU A 182 3.32 -17.77 -4.31
CA GLU A 182 2.90 -17.95 -5.69
C GLU A 182 1.38 -17.91 -5.83
N GLN A 183 0.66 -18.57 -4.93
CA GLN A 183 -0.80 -18.56 -4.89
C GLN A 183 -1.34 -17.16 -4.59
N ALA A 184 -0.80 -16.50 -3.56
CA ALA A 184 -1.21 -15.13 -3.23
C ALA A 184 -0.94 -14.16 -4.38
N TYR A 185 0.19 -14.32 -5.08
CA TYR A 185 0.51 -13.50 -6.25
C TYR A 185 -0.45 -13.74 -7.43
N LYS A 186 -0.82 -15.00 -7.70
CA LYS A 186 -1.84 -15.32 -8.71
C LYS A 186 -3.19 -14.71 -8.35
N GLU A 187 -3.60 -14.82 -7.09
CA GLU A 187 -4.85 -14.23 -6.60
C GLU A 187 -4.86 -12.71 -6.79
N VAL A 188 -3.76 -12.02 -6.43
CA VAL A 188 -3.61 -10.57 -6.68
C VAL A 188 -3.83 -10.22 -8.16
N LEU A 189 -3.27 -11.01 -9.08
CA LEU A 189 -3.45 -10.78 -10.52
C LEU A 189 -4.90 -11.00 -10.95
N GLU A 190 -5.53 -12.08 -10.52
CA GLU A 190 -6.90 -12.40 -10.87
C GLU A 190 -7.88 -11.32 -10.42
N VAL A 191 -7.75 -10.84 -9.18
CA VAL A 191 -8.64 -9.79 -8.66
C VAL A 191 -8.37 -8.43 -9.30
N LEU A 192 -7.09 -8.13 -9.60
CA LEU A 192 -6.73 -6.90 -10.30
C LEU A 192 -7.23 -6.90 -11.76
N GLU A 193 -7.11 -8.02 -12.48
CA GLU A 193 -7.63 -8.13 -13.84
C GLU A 193 -9.16 -7.96 -13.89
N LYS A 194 -9.89 -8.59 -12.96
CA LYS A 194 -11.35 -8.40 -12.83
C LYS A 194 -11.70 -6.94 -12.56
N GLU A 195 -10.94 -6.26 -11.71
CA GLU A 195 -11.18 -4.85 -11.42
C GLU A 195 -10.87 -3.94 -12.61
N LEU A 196 -9.83 -4.25 -13.39
CA LEU A 196 -9.53 -3.55 -14.63
C LEU A 196 -10.65 -3.73 -15.66
N GLU A 197 -11.17 -4.94 -15.82
CA GLU A 197 -12.34 -5.21 -16.67
C GLU A 197 -13.58 -4.44 -16.21
N ARG A 198 -13.86 -4.40 -14.89
CA ARG A 198 -14.95 -3.58 -14.31
C ARG A 198 -14.79 -2.10 -14.65
N CYS A 199 -13.57 -1.61 -14.69
CA CYS A 199 -13.24 -0.25 -15.09
C CYS A 199 -13.14 -0.06 -16.62
N GLY A 200 -13.42 -1.07 -17.45
CA GLY A 200 -13.28 -0.95 -18.91
C GLY A 200 -11.83 -0.71 -19.37
N MET A 201 -10.86 -1.14 -18.57
CA MET A 201 -9.43 -1.05 -18.86
C MET A 201 -8.91 -2.37 -19.44
N GLU A 202 -7.87 -2.30 -20.27
CA GLU A 202 -7.22 -3.49 -20.82
C GLU A 202 -6.58 -4.33 -19.71
N LYS A 203 -6.53 -5.65 -19.91
CA LYS A 203 -5.83 -6.58 -19.02
C LYS A 203 -4.34 -6.25 -18.91
N LEU A 204 -3.71 -6.71 -17.84
CA LEU A 204 -2.27 -6.62 -17.69
C LEU A 204 -1.59 -7.54 -18.72
N GLN A 205 -0.73 -6.98 -19.56
CA GLN A 205 0.11 -7.75 -20.47
C GLN A 205 1.53 -7.75 -19.92
N LYS A 206 2.10 -8.96 -19.77
CA LYS A 206 3.53 -9.09 -19.42
C LYS A 206 4.37 -8.57 -20.57
N TYR A 207 5.49 -7.94 -20.23
CA TYR A 207 6.53 -7.61 -21.19
C TYR A 207 7.41 -8.83 -21.46
#